data_AF-A0A9E0DSL1-F1
#
_entry.id   AF-A0A9E0DSL1-F1
#
_cell.length_a   1.000
_cell.length_b   1.000
_cell.length_c   1.000
_cell.angle_alpha   90.00
_cell.angle_beta   90.00
_cell.angle_gamma   90.00
#
_symmetry.space_group_name_H-M   'P 1'
#
loop_
_entity.id
_entity.type
_entity.pdbx_description
1 polymer ?
#
loop_
_entity_poly.entity_id
_entity_poly.type
_entity_poly.pdbx_seq_one_letter_code
_entity_poly.pdbx_strand_id
1 'polypeptide(L)' 'MNFKIILVIILACLALVFVAQNIDIVSLKFFYWEIAMSRAVLIFFSLLIGFMIGWFLKSYLSYRKEKKEVQNILNK' A
#
# COMPACT_ATOMS: atom_id res chain seq x y z
N MET A 1 14.69 36.58 -1.51
CA MET A 1 14.68 35.12 -1.76
C MET A 1 13.29 34.73 -2.21
N ASN A 2 13.13 34.07 -3.36
CA ASN A 2 11.80 33.74 -3.88
C ASN A 2 11.09 32.83 -2.87
N PHE A 3 9.88 33.21 -2.42
CA PHE A 3 9.08 32.47 -1.44
C PHE A 3 8.93 30.98 -1.82
N LYS A 4 8.87 30.69 -3.12
CA LYS A 4 8.88 29.34 -3.70
C LYS A 4 10.11 28.52 -3.27
N ILE A 5 11.30 29.12 -3.25
CA ILE A 5 12.56 28.46 -2.86
C ILE A 5 12.56 28.18 -1.35
N ILE A 6 12.10 29.14 -0.54
CA ILE A 6 11.96 28.95 0.91
C ILE A 6 11.02 27.78 1.21
N LEU A 7 9.87 27.73 0.53
CA LEU A 7 8.88 26.67 0.70
C LEU A 7 9.45 25.30 0.31
N VAL A 8 10.18 25.21 -0.80
CA VAL A 8 10.85 23.97 -1.24
C VAL A 8 11.91 23.52 -0.23
N ILE A 9 12.71 24.44 0.32
CA ILE A 9 13.72 24.13 1.34
C ILE A 9 13.04 23.62 2.62
N ILE A 10 11.95 24.25 3.06
CA ILE A 10 11.18 23.82 4.23
C ILE A 10 10.62 22.41 4.02
N LEU A 11 10.03 22.14 2.86
CA LEU A 11 9.52 20.82 2.50
C LEU A 11 10.63 19.76 2.43
N ALA A 12 11.80 20.12 1.87
CA ALA A 12 12.94 19.21 1.80
C ALA A 12 13.49 18.87 3.20
N CYS A 13 13.59 19.86 4.10
CA CYS A 13 13.96 19.63 5.50
C CYS A 13 12.94 18.75 6.22
N LEU A 14 11.63 18.99 6.03
CA LEU A 14 10.57 18.16 6.61
C LEU A 14 10.63 16.72 6.11
N ALA A 15 10.88 16.51 4.82
CA ALA A 15 11.03 15.18 4.24
C ALA A 15 12.26 14.45 4.81
N LEU A 16 13.39 15.15 4.95
CA LEU A 16 14.60 14.59 5.58
C LEU A 16 14.37 14.20 7.04
N VAL A 17 13.70 15.05 7.82
CA VAL A 17 13.34 14.76 9.22
C VAL A 17 12.36 13.59 9.30
N PHE A 18 11.37 13.54 8.41
CA PHE A 18 10.43 12.43 8.33
C PHE A 18 11.15 11.11 8.04
N VAL A 19 12.04 11.09 7.05
CA VAL A 19 12.85 9.90 6.76
C VAL A 19 13.69 9.54 7.99
N ALA A 20 14.45 10.49 8.55
CA ALA A 20 15.33 10.26 9.69
C ALA A 20 14.60 9.73 10.94
N GLN A 21 13.42 10.26 11.25
CA GLN A 21 12.59 9.75 12.34
C GLN A 21 12.03 8.35 12.06
N ASN A 22 11.81 8.03 10.78
CA ASN A 22 11.33 6.73 10.34
C ASN A 22 12.47 5.77 9.93
N ILE A 23 13.75 6.12 10.20
CA ILE A 23 14.90 5.21 9.97
C ILE A 23 14.87 4.02 10.93
N ASP A 24 14.09 4.08 12.01
CA ASP A 24 13.90 2.97 12.93
C ASP A 24 13.63 1.65 12.20
N ILE A 25 14.65 0.80 12.21
CA ILE A 25 14.63 -0.53 11.63
C ILE A 25 13.80 -1.39 12.58
N VAL A 26 12.66 -1.87 12.10
CA VAL A 26 11.86 -2.85 12.81
C VAL A 26 12.14 -4.22 12.20
N SER A 27 12.60 -5.13 13.06
CA SER A 27 12.71 -6.55 12.74
C SER A 27 11.33 -7.19 12.82
N LEU A 28 10.77 -7.54 11.66
CA LEU A 28 9.63 -8.43 11.58
C LEU A 28 10.12 -9.88 11.57
N LYS A 29 9.70 -10.65 12.58
CA LYS A 29 9.89 -12.11 12.60
C LYS A 29 8.60 -12.78 12.14
N PHE A 30 8.68 -13.45 10.99
CA PHE A 30 7.59 -14.21 10.41
C PHE A 30 7.98 -15.69 10.33
N PHE A 31 7.51 -16.49 11.30
CA PHE A 31 7.93 -17.88 11.52
C PHE A 31 9.46 -18.00 11.60
N TYR A 32 10.12 -18.44 10.52
CA TYR A 32 11.58 -18.62 10.44
C TYR A 32 12.30 -17.50 9.69
N TRP A 33 11.58 -16.49 9.18
CA TRP A 33 12.16 -15.38 8.42
C TRP A 33 12.20 -14.13 9.27
N GLU A 34 13.36 -13.46 9.26
CA GLU A 34 13.53 -12.15 9.85
C GLU A 34 13.76 -11.13 8.73
N ILE A 35 12.92 -10.11 8.69
CA ILE A 35 13.00 -9.01 7.73
C ILE A 35 13.21 -7.74 8.53
N ALA A 36 14.38 -7.13 8.37
CA ALA A 36 14.72 -5.85 8.97
C ALA A 36 14.45 -4.74 7.94
N MET A 37 13.46 -3.90 8.20
CA MET A 37 13.08 -2.80 7.31
C MET A 37 12.56 -1.62 8.12
N SER A 38 12.53 -0.42 7.53
CA SER A 38 11.94 0.72 8.22
C SER A 38 10.43 0.57 8.37
N ARG A 39 9.88 1.12 9.47
CA ARG A 39 8.44 1.08 9.76
C ARG A 39 7.59 1.63 8.63
N ALA A 40 8.03 2.69 7.98
CA ALA A 40 7.33 3.31 6.86
C ALA A 40 7.18 2.34 5.66
N VAL A 41 8.25 1.61 5.32
CA VAL A 41 8.24 0.65 4.21
C VAL A 41 7.32 -0.53 4.55
N LEU A 42 7.34 -0.97 5.81
CA LEU A 42 6.44 -2.04 6.30
C LEU A 42 4.97 -1.65 6.15
N ILE A 43 4.59 -0.47 6.62
CA ILE A 43 3.20 0.05 6.52
C ILE A 43 2.80 0.20 5.05
N PHE A 44 3.70 0.73 4.21
CA PHE A 44 3.45 0.89 2.77
C PHE A 44 3.14 -0.45 2.09
N PHE A 45 3.97 -1.48 2.28
CA PHE A 45 3.73 -2.79 1.69
C PHE A 45 2.49 -3.47 2.25
N SER A 46 2.22 -3.33 3.55
CA SER A 46 1.00 -3.88 4.18
C SER A 46 -0.26 -3.30 3.52
N LEU A 47 -0.31 -1.98 3.33
CA LEU A 47 -1.41 -1.31 2.63
C LEU A 47 -1.50 -1.73 1.16
N LEU A 48 -0.38 -1.82 0.47
CA LEU A 48 -0.34 -2.23 -0.94
C LEU A 48 -0.88 -3.65 -1.13
N ILE A 49 -0.47 -4.59 -0.28
CA ILE A 49 -0.94 -5.98 -0.31
C ILE A 49 -2.44 -6.04 -0.01
N GLY A 50 -2.89 -5.34 1.04
CA GLY A 50 -4.32 -5.27 1.37
C GLY A 50 -5.16 -4.69 0.24
N PHE A 51 -4.69 -3.62 -0.39
CA PHE A 51 -5.36 -3.00 -1.54
C PHE A 51 -5.42 -3.93 -2.74
N MET A 52 -4.31 -4.61 -3.08
CA MET A 52 -4.29 -5.60 -4.15
C MET A 52 -5.27 -6.74 -3.89
N ILE A 53 -5.25 -7.35 -2.69
CA ILE A 53 -6.17 -8.42 -2.32
C ILE A 53 -7.63 -7.95 -2.44
N GLY A 54 -7.96 -6.77 -1.91
CA GLY A 54 -9.30 -6.20 -2.01
C GLY A 54 -9.75 -5.99 -3.46
N TRP A 55 -8.85 -5.48 -4.31
CA TRP A 55 -9.13 -5.28 -5.73
C TRP A 55 -9.35 -6.61 -6.48
N PHE A 56 -8.47 -7.58 -6.27
CA PHE A 56 -8.60 -8.92 -6.85
C PHE A 56 -9.88 -9.63 -6.40
N LEU A 57 -10.22 -9.53 -5.10
CA LEU A 57 -11.44 -10.14 -4.57
C LEU A 57 -12.70 -9.50 -5.17
N LYS A 58 -12.74 -8.18 -5.29
CA LYS A 58 -13.85 -7.47 -5.95
C LYS A 58 -14.00 -7.89 -7.41
N SER A 59 -12.88 -7.99 -8.13
CA SER A 59 -12.86 -8.44 -9.53
C SER A 59 -13.40 -9.87 -9.65
N TYR A 60 -12.92 -10.80 -8.82
CA TYR A 60 -13.38 -12.20 -8.81
C TYR A 60 -14.87 -12.34 -8.48
N LEU A 61 -15.36 -11.60 -7.47
CA LEU A 61 -16.77 -11.61 -7.09
C LEU A 61 -17.67 -11.04 -8.20
N SER A 62 -17.22 -9.99 -8.88
CA SER A 62 -17.93 -9.39 -10.02
C SER A 62 -18.04 -10.38 -11.18
N TYR A 63 -16.94 -11.03 -11.54
CA TYR A 63 -16.91 -12.06 -12.59
C TYR A 63 -17.86 -13.23 -12.27
N ARG A 64 -17.89 -13.67 -11.00
CA ARG A 64 -18.79 -14.75 -10.57
C ARG A 64 -20.28 -14.34 -10.63
N LYS A 65 -20.60 -13.07 -10.36
CA LYS A 65 -21.98 -12.56 -10.52
C LYS A 65 -22.41 -12.56 -11.97
N GLU A 66 -21.58 -12.01 -12.86
CA GLU A 66 -21.87 -11.93 -14.29
C GLU A 66 -22.06 -13.33 -14.91
N LYS A 67 -21.20 -14.29 -14.56
CA LYS A 67 -21.34 -15.68 -15.00
C LYS A 67 -22.66 -16.32 -14.54
N LYS A 68 -23.10 -16.03 -13.31
CA LYS A 68 -24.39 -16.54 -12.79
C LYS A 68 -25.59 -15.91 -13.51
N GLU A 69 -25.53 -14.64 -13.85
CA GLU A 69 -26.59 -13.95 -14.59
C GLU A 69 -26.74 -14.50 -16.01
N VAL A 70 -25.64 -14.69 -16.73
CA VAL A 70 -25.64 -15.29 -18.07
C VAL A 70 -26.23 -16.69 -18.06
N GLN A 71 -25.88 -17.51 -17.06
CA GLN A 71 -26.36 -18.88 -16.95
C GLN A 71 -27.87 -18.96 -16.62
N ASN A 72 -28.40 -17.99 -15.87
CA ASN A 72 -29.83 -17.89 -15.59
C ASN A 72 -30.64 -17.47 -16.84
N ILE A 73 -30.08 -16.64 -17.72
CA ILE A 73 -30.73 -16.25 -18.99
C ILE A 73 -30.79 -17.43 -19.96
N LEU A 74 -29.72 -18.21 -20.08
CA LEU A 74 -29.66 -19.37 -20.97
C LEU A 74 -30.57 -20.54 -20.56
N ASN A 75 -30.92 -20.63 -19.27
CA ASN A 75 -31.78 -21.68 -18.72
C ASN A 75 -33.26 -21.29 -18.65
N LYS A 76 -33.64 -20.11 -19.14
CA LYS A 76 -35.01 -19.59 -19.17
C LYS A 76 -35.58 -19.65 -20.59
#